data_AF-A0A8T4UCS7-F1
#
_entry.id   AF-A0A8T4UCS7-F1
#
_cell.length_a   1.000
_cell.length_b   1.000
_cell.length_c   1.000
_cell.angle_alpha   90.00
_cell.angle_beta   90.00
_cell.angle_gamma   90.00
#
_symmetry.space_group_name_H-M   'P 1'
#
loop_
_entity.id
_entity.type
_entity.pdbx_description
1 polymer ?
#
loop_
_entity_poly.entity_id
_entity_poly.type
_entity_poly.pdbx_seq_one_letter_code
_entity_poly.pdbx_strand_id
1 'polypeptide(L)' 'MRRQMKLFNESFFRIKEGRKIIEVRLFDEKRQEVSIGDEIGFSLINSPLIRRYLLKLWTLKIWDI' A
#
# COMPACT_ATOMS: atom_id res chain seq x y z
N MET A 1 1.64 -4.37 12.70
CA MET A 1 2.26 -3.04 12.86
C MET A 1 1.63 -2.06 11.85
N ARG A 2 1.73 -0.74 12.05
CA ARG A 2 1.21 0.28 11.11
C ARG A 2 2.32 0.81 10.20
N ARG A 3 2.05 0.87 8.89
CA ARG A 3 2.98 1.41 7.88
C ARG A 3 2.29 2.44 7.01
N GLN A 4 3.06 3.39 6.47
CA GLN A 4 2.52 4.44 5.58
C GLN A 4 3.13 4.39 4.19
N MET A 5 2.25 4.46 3.19
CA MET A 5 2.61 4.44 1.78
C MET A 5 1.89 5.55 1.02
N LYS A 6 2.56 6.04 -0.03
CA LYS A 6 1.99 6.98 -0.98
C LYS A 6 1.62 6.25 -2.28
N LEU A 7 0.53 6.67 -2.90
CA LEU A 7 0.01 6.17 -4.17
C LEU A 7 -0.25 7.32 -5.14
N PHE A 8 -0.12 7.04 -6.43
CA PHE A 8 -0.70 7.88 -7.47
C PHE A 8 -2.23 7.84 -7.41
N ASN A 9 -2.88 8.89 -7.94
CA ASN A 9 -4.34 9.06 -7.88
C ASN A 9 -5.09 7.80 -8.35
N GLU A 10 -4.73 7.26 -9.51
CA GLU A 10 -5.42 6.10 -10.10
C GLU A 10 -5.40 4.87 -9.18
N SER A 11 -4.22 4.46 -8.71
CA SER A 11 -4.11 3.32 -7.78
C SER A 11 -4.86 3.58 -6.47
N PHE A 12 -4.80 4.80 -5.94
CA PHE A 12 -5.49 5.15 -4.70
C PHE A 12 -7.00 4.99 -4.83
N PHE A 13 -7.61 5.56 -5.87
CA PHE A 13 -9.06 5.45 -6.08
C PHE A 13 -9.49 4.02 -6.39
N ARG A 14 -8.74 3.29 -7.23
CA ARG A 14 -9.06 1.89 -7.55
C ARG A 14 -9.01 0.97 -6.33
N ILE A 15 -8.04 1.16 -5.43
CA ILE A 15 -7.98 0.38 -4.19
C ILE A 15 -9.11 0.81 -3.24
N LYS A 16 -9.37 2.11 -3.10
CA LYS A 16 -10.47 2.63 -2.28
C LYS A 16 -11.84 2.10 -2.73
N GLU A 17 -12.04 1.94 -4.02
CA GLU A 17 -13.25 1.38 -4.64
C GLU A 17 -13.28 -0.16 -4.65
N GLY A 18 -12.24 -0.83 -4.16
CA GLY A 18 -12.14 -2.30 -4.19
C GLY A 18 -11.89 -2.90 -5.58
N ARG A 19 -11.67 -2.07 -6.60
CA ARG A 19 -11.40 -2.49 -7.99
C ARG A 19 -9.96 -2.95 -8.19
N LYS A 20 -9.05 -2.61 -7.26
CA LYS A 20 -7.66 -3.07 -7.24
C LYS A 20 -7.35 -3.65 -5.87
N ILE A 21 -7.02 -4.94 -5.83
CA ILE A 21 -6.75 -5.69 -4.60
C ILE A 21 -5.27 -6.11 -4.45
N ILE A 22 -4.46 -5.92 -5.50
CA ILE A 22 -3.03 -6.19 -5.51
C ILE A 22 -2.28 -4.90 -5.87
N GLU A 23 -1.26 -4.56 -5.08
CA GLU A 23 -0.35 -3.44 -5.33
C GLU A 23 1.09 -3.97 -5.38
N VAL A 24 1.75 -3.80 -6.53
CA VAL A 24 3.13 -4.25 -6.77
C VAL A 24 4.10 -3.11 -6.46
N ARG A 25 5.22 -3.42 -5.80
CA ARG A 25 6.28 -2.47 -5.45
C ARG A 25 7.64 -3.13 -5.55
N LEU A 26 8.68 -2.31 -5.73
CA LEU A 26 10.06 -2.75 -5.56
C LEU A 26 10.28 -3.27 -4.14
N PHE A 27 11.08 -4.31 -4.00
CA PHE A 27 11.48 -4.89 -2.72
C PHE A 27 12.63 -4.09 -2.08
N ASP A 28 12.40 -2.78 -1.93
CA ASP A 28 13.31 -1.86 -1.24
C ASP A 28 13.32 -2.11 0.29
N GLU A 29 14.31 -1.55 1.01
CA GLU A 29 14.47 -1.73 2.47
C GLU A 29 13.16 -1.46 3.24
N LYS A 30 12.40 -0.43 2.83
CA LYS A 30 11.12 -0.10 3.45
C LYS A 30 10.04 -1.18 3.21
N ARG A 31 10.08 -1.91 2.10
CA ARG A 31 9.16 -3.01 1.79
C ARG A 31 9.63 -4.32 2.40
N GLN A 32 10.92 -4.50 2.62
CA GLN A 32 11.48 -5.63 3.35
C GLN A 32 10.95 -5.71 4.79
N GLU A 33 10.65 -4.56 5.40
CA GLU A 33 10.08 -4.54 6.73
C GLU A 33 8.61 -5.01 6.77
N VAL A 34 7.87 -5.03 5.66
CA VAL A 34 6.40 -5.26 5.65
C VAL A 34 6.07 -6.72 5.87
N SER A 35 5.15 -6.99 6.79
CA SER A 35 4.74 -8.36 7.14
C SER A 35 3.24 -8.59 6.97
N ILE A 36 2.85 -9.83 6.72
CA ILE A 36 1.43 -10.24 6.71
C ILE A 36 0.80 -9.86 8.06
N GLY A 37 -0.41 -9.27 7.99
CA GLY A 37 -1.13 -8.77 9.16
C GLY A 37 -0.89 -7.30 9.48
N ASP A 38 0.08 -6.64 8.84
CA ASP A 38 0.28 -5.20 8.99
C ASP A 38 -0.90 -4.38 8.47
N GLU A 39 -1.13 -3.22 9.10
CA GLU A 39 -2.06 -2.21 8.61
C GLU A 39 -1.30 -1.20 7.76
N ILE A 40 -1.70 -1.05 6.50
CA ILE A 40 -1.09 -0.12 5.55
C ILE A 40 -2.00 1.09 5.37
N GLY A 41 -1.49 2.25 5.78
CA GLY A 41 -2.09 3.56 5.54
C GLY A 41 -1.66 4.10 4.18
N PHE A 42 -2.58 4.11 3.23
CA PHE A 42 -2.35 4.70 1.92
C PHE A 42 -2.73 6.17 1.90
N SER A 43 -1.95 6.97 1.20
CA SER A 43 -2.19 8.40 0.99
C SER A 43 -1.87 8.81 -0.44
N LEU A 44 -2.48 9.89 -0.92
CA LEU A 44 -2.10 10.47 -2.21
C LEU A 44 -0.71 11.10 -2.12
N ILE A 45 0.13 10.87 -3.14
CA ILE A 45 1.48 11.47 -3.22
C ILE A 45 1.41 13.00 -3.04
N ASN A 46 0.44 13.64 -3.68
CA ASN A 46 0.28 15.11 -3.72
C ASN A 46 -0.61 15.67 -2.59
N SER A 47 -1.26 14.81 -1.78
CA SER A 47 -2.13 15.26 -0.69
C SER A 47 -2.09 14.30 0.50
N PRO A 48 -0.91 14.09 1.10
CA PRO A 48 -0.69 13.00 2.05
C PRO A 48 -1.40 13.18 3.39
N LEU A 49 -1.92 14.37 3.71
CA LEU A 49 -2.55 14.67 5.00
C LEU A 49 -4.09 14.58 4.96
N ILE A 50 -4.71 14.67 3.78
CA ILE A 50 -6.16 14.89 3.64
C ILE A 50 -6.89 13.59 3.30
N ARG A 51 -6.28 12.70 2.51
CA ARG A 51 -6.93 11.48 2.03
C ARG A 51 -6.10 10.27 2.44
N ARG A 52 -6.53 9.60 3.51
CA ARG A 52 -5.92 8.36 4.01
C ARG A 52 -6.96 7.27 4.17
N TYR A 53 -6.57 6.03 3.94
CA TYR A 53 -7.33 4.86 4.36
C TYR A 53 -6.38 3.76 4.81
N LEU A 54 -6.85 2.92 5.74
CA LEU A 54 -6.09 1.81 6.30
C LEU A 54 -6.64 0.49 5.77
N LEU A 55 -5.77 -0.42 5.35
CA LEU A 55 -6.13 -1.79 5.01
C LEU A 55 -5.19 -2.76 5.71
N LYS A 56 -5.70 -3.95 6.04
CA LYS A 56 -4.88 -5.05 6.53
C LYS A 56 -4.24 -5.80 5.36
N LEU A 57 -2.96 -6.11 5.47
CA LEU A 57 -2.25 -6.94 4.51
C LEU A 57 -2.54 -8.42 4.77
N TRP A 58 -3.09 -9.10 3.77
CA TRP A 58 -3.46 -10.53 3.88
C TRP A 58 -2.46 -11.45 3.21
N THR A 59 -1.81 -10.98 2.14
CA THR A 59 -0.86 -11.77 1.34
C THR A 59 0.34 -10.91 0.98
N LEU A 60 1.52 -11.53 0.95
CA LEU A 60 2.76 -10.93 0.48
C LEU A 60 3.47 -11.97 -0.39
N LYS A 61 3.82 -11.60 -1.60
CA LYS A 61 4.59 -12.44 -2.53
C LYS A 61 5.78 -11.65 -3.05
N ILE A 62 6.96 -12.20 -2.84
CA ILE A 62 8.23 -11.69 -3.37
C ILE A 62 8.52 -12.48 -4.65
N TRP A 63 8.93 -11.77 -5.70
CA TRP A 63 9.28 -12.35 -6.98
C TRP A 63 10.77 -12.11 -7.19
N ASP A 64 11.50 -13.15 -7.55
CA ASP A 64 12.86 -13.02 -8.06
C ASP A 64 12.72 -12.63 -9.54
N ILE A 65 13.12 -11.39 -9.86
CA ILE A 65 13.12 -10.83 -11.22
C ILE A 65 14.55 -10.81 -11.73
#